data_AF-A0A7J8GIG2-F1
#
_entry.id   AF-A0A7J8GIG2-F1
#
_cell.length_a   1.000
_cell.length_b   1.000
_cell.length_c   1.000
_cell.angle_alpha   90.00
_cell.angle_beta   90.00
_cell.angle_gamma   90.00
#
_symmetry.space_group_name_H-M   'P 1'
#
loop_
_entity.id
_entity.type
_entity.pdbx_description
1 polymer ?
#
loop_
_entity_poly.entity_id
_entity_poly.type
_entity_poly.pdbx_seq_one_letter_code
_entity_poly.pdbx_strand_id
1 'polypeptide(L)'
;MYGGIYCFLCQDYIYDKDMEIIAKEEQRKAWKMQGVGEKFSTWEPTKRELELLKHNPKRRKITSNCTIGLRGLINLGNTCFMNCIVQALTHTPLLRDFFLSDRHKCEMQSPSSCLVCEMSSLFQEFYSGHRSPHIPYKLLHLVWTHARHLAGYEQQDAHEFLIAALDVLHRHCKGAVLLPQATVQGSGEAKYVLFHKMGYS
;
A
#
# COMPACT_ATOMS: atom_id res chain seq x y z
N MET A 1 -6.30 4.53 22.67
CA MET A 1 -6.33 5.93 23.17
C MET A 1 -5.36 6.75 22.35
N TYR A 2 -5.86 7.74 21.63
CA TYR A 2 -5.05 8.69 20.87
C TYR A 2 -4.36 9.60 21.89
N GLY A 3 -3.03 9.61 21.92
CA GLY A 3 -2.23 10.37 22.89
C GLY A 3 -2.28 11.90 22.69
N GLY A 4 -3.43 12.45 22.29
CA GLY A 4 -3.65 13.88 22.13
C GLY A 4 -3.99 14.53 23.47
N ILE A 5 -3.45 15.72 23.69
CA ILE A 5 -3.75 16.54 24.87
C ILE A 5 -4.98 17.38 24.55
N TYR A 6 -6.01 17.30 25.39
CA TYR A 6 -7.23 18.10 25.24
C TYR A 6 -7.25 19.21 26.29
N CYS A 7 -7.46 20.45 25.85
CA CYS A 7 -7.64 21.59 26.74
C CYS A 7 -9.12 21.82 27.00
N PHE A 8 -9.58 21.55 28.23
CA PHE A 8 -10.98 21.78 28.62
C PHE A 8 -11.40 23.25 28.58
N LEU A 9 -10.46 24.19 28.76
CA LEU A 9 -10.73 25.62 28.69
C LEU A 9 -10.90 26.09 27.24
N CYS A 10 -10.08 25.59 26.32
CA CYS A 10 -10.18 25.91 24.90
C CYS A 10 -11.24 25.08 24.17
N GLN A 11 -11.71 24.00 24.80
CA GLN A 11 -12.56 22.98 24.20
C GLN A 11 -11.99 22.41 22.88
N ASP A 12 -10.67 22.24 22.84
CA ASP A 12 -9.96 21.76 21.65
C ASP A 12 -8.71 20.95 22.03
N TYR A 13 -8.19 20.19 21.06
CA TYR A 13 -6.92 19.50 21.17
C TYR A 13 -5.74 20.48 21.02
N ILE A 14 -4.72 20.30 21.85
CA ILE A 14 -3.48 21.06 21.78
C ILE A 14 -2.53 20.36 20.79
N TYR A 15 -2.26 21.02 19.68
CA TYR A 15 -1.30 20.58 18.65
C TYR A 15 0.06 21.23 18.88
N ASP A 16 0.68 20.92 20.01
CA ASP A 16 2.04 21.36 20.32
C ASP A 16 3.07 20.31 19.85
N LYS A 17 4.12 20.77 19.16
CA LYS A 17 5.10 19.90 18.53
C LYS A 17 5.91 19.10 19.54
N ASP A 18 6.27 19.70 20.67
CA ASP A 18 7.06 19.02 21.70
C ASP A 18 6.18 17.98 22.42
N MET A 19 4.93 18.32 22.68
CA MET A 19 3.94 17.37 23.22
C MET A 19 3.66 16.19 22.30
N GLU A 20 3.56 16.41 20.97
CA GLU A 20 3.41 15.34 20.00
C GLU A 20 4.62 14.39 19.98
N ILE A 21 5.84 14.93 20.11
CA ILE A 21 7.07 14.13 20.17
C ILE A 21 7.06 13.25 21.42
N ILE A 22 6.76 13.82 22.59
CA ILE A 22 6.69 13.09 23.86
C ILE A 22 5.64 11.98 23.78
N ALA A 23 4.44 12.28 23.26
CA ALA A 23 3.38 11.28 23.10
C ALA A 23 3.79 10.11 22.19
N LYS A 24 4.50 10.38 21.09
CA LYS A 24 5.02 9.34 20.18
C LYS A 24 6.10 8.48 20.84
N GLU A 25 7.00 9.08 21.62
CA GLU A 25 8.05 8.35 22.33
C GLU A 25 7.48 7.41 23.40
N GLU A 26 6.54 7.90 24.21
CA GLU A 26 5.91 7.10 25.26
C GLU A 26 5.07 5.95 24.68
N GLN A 27 4.36 6.19 23.57
CA GLN A 27 3.70 5.10 22.84
C GLN A 27 4.71 4.05 22.37
N ARG A 28 5.86 4.47 21.81
CA ARG A 28 6.89 3.53 21.35
C ARG A 28 7.47 2.70 22.51
N LYS A 29 7.70 3.30 23.68
CA LYS A 29 8.17 2.61 24.89
C LYS A 29 7.15 1.60 25.40
N ALA A 30 5.89 2.01 25.55
CA ALA A 30 4.80 1.14 26.00
C ALA A 30 4.63 -0.09 25.08
N TRP A 31 4.80 0.10 23.77
CA TRP A 31 4.71 -0.99 22.80
C TRP A 31 5.85 -2.00 22.92
N LYS A 32 7.10 -1.52 23.04
CA LYS A 32 8.26 -2.39 23.29
C LYS A 32 8.08 -3.22 24.56
N MET A 33 7.47 -2.66 25.60
CA MET A 33 7.19 -3.35 26.85
C MET A 33 6.13 -4.46 26.72
N GLN A 34 5.23 -4.38 25.74
CA GLN A 34 4.18 -5.39 25.53
C GLN A 34 4.62 -6.59 24.68
N GLY A 35 5.88 -6.64 24.22
CA GLY A 35 6.40 -7.77 23.42
C GLY A 35 5.76 -7.91 22.04
N VAL A 36 4.91 -6.96 21.64
CA VAL A 36 4.33 -6.87 20.30
C VAL A 36 5.38 -6.26 19.38
N GLY A 37 5.70 -6.91 18.26
CA GLY A 37 6.62 -6.39 17.25
C GLY A 37 6.24 -4.96 16.81
N GLU A 38 7.23 -4.20 16.33
CA GLU A 38 7.07 -2.77 16.01
C GLU A 38 5.74 -2.47 15.30
N LYS A 39 4.98 -1.50 15.84
CA LYS A 39 3.86 -0.93 15.09
C LYS A 39 4.39 -0.40 13.77
N PHE A 40 3.53 -0.45 12.76
CA PHE A 40 3.52 0.54 11.69
C PHE A 40 3.68 1.96 12.29
N SER A 41 4.87 2.54 12.13
CA SER A 41 5.14 3.90 12.59
C SER A 41 4.42 4.89 11.68
N THR A 42 3.84 5.93 12.27
CA THR A 42 3.33 7.06 11.51
C THR A 42 4.46 7.59 10.65
N TRP A 43 4.28 7.63 9.34
CA TRP A 43 5.31 8.14 8.45
C TRP A 43 5.59 9.60 8.78
N GLU A 44 6.87 9.96 8.86
CA GLU A 44 7.32 11.34 8.96
C GLU A 44 8.12 11.69 7.71
N PRO A 45 7.79 12.80 7.02
CA PRO A 45 8.53 13.20 5.84
C PRO A 45 9.96 13.59 6.20
N THR A 46 10.91 13.09 5.42
CA THR A 46 12.25 13.66 5.33
C THR A 46 12.21 15.06 4.69
N LYS A 47 13.26 15.86 4.90
CA LYS A 47 13.40 17.19 4.26
C LYS A 47 13.26 17.12 2.73
N ARG A 48 13.87 16.11 2.11
CA ARG A 48 13.78 15.84 0.67
C ARG A 48 12.34 15.51 0.22
N GLU A 49 11.61 14.72 1.01
CA GLU A 49 10.20 14.44 0.72
C GLU A 49 9.33 15.70 0.85
N LEU A 50 9.58 16.56 1.85
CA LEU A 50 8.91 17.86 1.97
C LEU A 50 9.15 18.74 0.74
N GLU A 51 10.37 18.74 0.21
CA GLU A 51 10.70 19.47 -1.02
C GLU A 51 9.96 18.89 -2.23
N LEU A 52 9.97 17.57 -2.42
CA LEU A 52 9.20 16.90 -3.48
C LEU A 52 7.70 17.19 -3.38
N LEU A 53 7.18 17.26 -2.14
CA LEU A 53 5.79 17.61 -1.86
C LEU A 53 5.45 19.04 -2.29
N LYS A 54 6.35 20.00 -2.06
CA LYS A 54 6.17 21.40 -2.48
C LYS A 54 6.16 21.54 -4.01
N HIS A 55 6.99 20.76 -4.72
CA HIS A 55 7.09 20.80 -6.18
C HIS A 55 5.94 20.08 -6.91
N ASN A 56 5.15 19.25 -6.21
CA ASN A 56 3.98 18.55 -6.77
C ASN A 56 2.66 19.05 -6.12
N PRO A 57 2.13 20.20 -6.54
CA PRO A 57 0.91 20.77 -5.97
C PRO A 57 -0.37 20.04 -6.37
N LYS A 58 -0.37 19.23 -7.43
CA LYS A 58 -1.54 18.46 -7.91
C LYS A 58 -1.86 17.20 -7.06
N ARG A 59 -1.58 17.24 -5.76
CA ARG A 59 -1.88 16.11 -4.87
C ARG A 59 -3.38 16.04 -4.61
N ARG A 60 -3.93 14.83 -4.69
CA ARG A 60 -5.32 14.58 -4.29
C ARG A 60 -5.32 14.17 -2.83
N LYS A 61 -5.97 14.98 -1.98
CA LYS A 61 -6.22 14.62 -0.58
C LYS A 61 -7.26 13.49 -0.57
N ILE A 62 -6.90 12.33 -0.02
CA ILE A 62 -7.86 11.27 0.24
C ILE A 62 -8.59 11.64 1.53
N THR A 63 -9.76 12.27 1.39
CA THR A 63 -10.69 12.52 2.50
C THR A 63 -11.59 11.30 2.71
N SER A 64 -12.29 11.22 3.84
CA SER A 64 -13.31 10.17 4.10
C SER A 64 -14.35 10.03 2.97
N ASN A 65 -14.70 11.13 2.30
CA ASN A 65 -15.64 11.15 1.17
C ASN A 65 -15.00 10.84 -0.19
N CYS A 66 -13.72 10.48 -0.22
CA CYS A 66 -12.97 10.30 -1.46
C CYS A 66 -13.14 8.89 -2.00
N THR A 67 -13.58 8.76 -3.25
CA THR A 67 -13.73 7.46 -3.95
C THR A 67 -12.41 6.96 -4.55
N ILE A 68 -11.25 7.46 -4.11
CA ILE A 68 -9.94 6.99 -4.59
C ILE A 68 -9.72 5.57 -4.08
N GLY A 69 -9.18 4.70 -4.92
CA GLY A 69 -9.06 3.27 -4.63
C GLY A 69 -10.33 2.48 -4.97
N LEU A 70 -11.52 3.11 -5.01
CA LEU A 70 -12.76 2.44 -5.42
C LEU A 70 -12.81 2.33 -6.94
N ARG A 71 -12.35 1.19 -7.47
CA ARG A 71 -12.26 0.92 -8.91
C ARG A 71 -12.71 -0.49 -9.22
N GLY A 72 -13.58 -0.65 -10.22
CA GLY A 72 -14.02 -1.97 -10.68
C GLY A 72 -12.94 -2.71 -11.45
N LEU A 73 -13.05 -4.05 -11.51
CA LEU A 73 -12.23 -4.90 -12.36
C LEU A 73 -13.09 -5.50 -13.47
N ILE A 74 -12.59 -5.48 -14.70
CA ILE A 74 -13.26 -6.14 -15.82
C ILE A 74 -13.13 -7.65 -15.63
N ASN A 75 -14.25 -8.37 -15.77
CA ASN A 75 -14.23 -9.83 -15.82
C ASN A 75 -13.75 -10.27 -17.22
N LEU A 76 -12.71 -11.10 -17.29
CA LEU A 76 -12.11 -11.58 -18.53
C LEU A 76 -12.63 -12.98 -18.91
N GLY A 77 -13.89 -13.26 -18.57
CA GLY A 77 -14.56 -14.54 -18.73
C GLY A 77 -14.99 -15.12 -17.38
N ASN A 78 -14.17 -16.01 -16.85
CA ASN A 78 -14.41 -16.70 -15.58
C ASN A 78 -13.52 -16.19 -14.43
N THR A 79 -13.12 -14.91 -14.45
CA THR A 79 -12.13 -14.36 -13.51
C THR A 79 -12.75 -13.69 -12.28
N CYS A 80 -14.01 -13.95 -11.96
CA CYS A 80 -14.68 -13.35 -10.81
C CYS A 80 -14.01 -13.72 -9.48
N PHE A 81 -13.51 -14.96 -9.35
CA PHE A 81 -12.75 -15.44 -8.20
C PHE A 81 -11.47 -14.62 -7.97
N MET A 82 -10.75 -14.29 -9.04
CA MET A 82 -9.58 -13.42 -8.98
C MET A 82 -9.99 -12.00 -8.60
N ASN A 83 -11.02 -11.47 -9.27
CA ASN A 83 -11.45 -10.09 -9.07
C ASN A 83 -11.86 -9.82 -7.61
N CYS A 84 -12.61 -10.73 -6.95
CA CYS A 84 -12.98 -10.52 -5.56
C CYS A 84 -11.78 -10.57 -4.60
N ILE A 85 -10.80 -11.45 -4.85
CA ILE A 85 -9.57 -11.50 -4.06
C ILE A 85 -8.71 -10.25 -4.27
N VAL A 86 -8.55 -9.80 -5.50
CA VAL A 86 -7.79 -8.56 -5.80
C VAL A 86 -8.42 -7.35 -5.12
N GLN A 87 -9.76 -7.23 -5.12
CA GLN A 87 -10.47 -6.18 -4.38
C GLN A 87 -10.18 -6.26 -2.88
N ALA A 88 -10.26 -7.46 -2.28
CA ALA A 88 -9.95 -7.64 -0.86
C ALA A 88 -8.50 -7.24 -0.53
N LEU A 89 -7.52 -7.64 -1.36
CA LEU A 89 -6.11 -7.31 -1.16
C LEU A 89 -5.85 -5.80 -1.33
N THR A 90 -6.41 -5.17 -2.37
CA THR A 90 -6.22 -3.74 -2.67
C THR A 90 -6.82 -2.80 -1.63
N HIS A 91 -7.80 -3.29 -0.87
CA HIS A 91 -8.44 -2.58 0.23
C HIS A 91 -7.99 -3.02 1.63
N THR A 92 -7.00 -3.92 1.73
CA THR A 92 -6.35 -4.26 3.00
C THR A 92 -5.30 -3.18 3.32
N PRO A 93 -5.45 -2.39 4.41
CA PRO A 93 -4.57 -1.25 4.68
C PRO A 93 -3.08 -1.60 4.71
N LEU A 94 -2.70 -2.68 5.39
CA LEU A 94 -1.28 -3.07 5.49
C LEU A 94 -0.65 -3.38 4.11
N LEU A 95 -1.40 -4.03 3.23
CA LEU A 95 -0.92 -4.33 1.87
C LEU A 95 -0.88 -3.07 1.01
N ARG A 96 -1.92 -2.25 1.07
CA ARG A 96 -1.95 -0.94 0.40
C ARG A 96 -0.73 -0.09 0.76
N ASP A 97 -0.44 0.01 2.05
CA ASP A 97 0.65 0.84 2.55
C ASP A 97 2.00 0.26 2.12
N PHE A 98 2.14 -1.07 2.08
CA PHE A 98 3.32 -1.75 1.55
C PHE A 98 3.53 -1.48 0.04
N PHE A 99 2.53 -1.77 -0.80
CA PHE A 99 2.65 -1.67 -2.26
C PHE A 99 2.73 -0.23 -2.77
N LEU A 100 2.17 0.75 -2.05
CA LEU A 100 2.29 2.17 -2.39
C LEU A 100 3.56 2.83 -1.83
N SER A 101 4.29 2.18 -0.92
CA SER A 101 5.52 2.75 -0.33
C SER A 101 6.81 2.39 -1.07
N ASP A 102 6.70 1.72 -2.22
CA ASP A 102 7.82 1.37 -3.10
C ASP A 102 8.96 0.64 -2.36
N ARG A 103 8.57 -0.30 -1.49
CA ARG A 103 9.51 -1.07 -0.65
C ARG A 103 10.10 -2.29 -1.33
N HIS A 104 9.57 -2.67 -2.49
CA HIS A 104 10.02 -3.85 -3.21
C HIS A 104 11.19 -3.51 -4.13
N LYS A 105 12.39 -3.95 -3.77
CA LYS A 105 13.55 -3.95 -4.67
C LYS A 105 13.53 -5.26 -5.45
N CYS A 106 13.11 -5.20 -6.70
CA CYS A 106 13.02 -6.40 -7.54
C CYS A 106 14.42 -6.88 -7.96
N GLU A 107 14.80 -8.07 -7.50
CA GLU A 107 16.05 -8.74 -7.89
C GLU A 107 15.88 -9.68 -9.10
N MET A 108 14.65 -9.85 -9.59
CA MET A 108 14.39 -10.67 -10.77
C MET A 108 14.96 -10.01 -12.03
N GLN A 109 15.59 -10.80 -12.90
CA GLN A 109 16.14 -10.35 -14.19
C GLN A 109 15.08 -9.65 -15.07
N SER A 110 13.82 -10.08 -14.94
CA SER A 110 12.69 -9.50 -15.65
C SER A 110 11.62 -9.03 -14.63
N PRO A 111 11.53 -7.73 -14.35
CA PRO A 111 10.52 -7.17 -13.46
C PRO A 111 9.08 -7.44 -13.92
N SER A 112 8.86 -7.59 -15.24
CA SER A 112 7.56 -7.96 -15.80
C SER A 112 7.09 -9.36 -15.40
N SER A 113 8.00 -10.22 -14.91
CA SER A 113 7.68 -11.56 -14.39
C SER A 113 7.47 -11.57 -12.87
N CYS A 114 7.64 -10.44 -12.20
CA CYS A 114 7.52 -10.29 -10.76
C CYS A 114 6.09 -9.92 -10.35
N LEU A 115 5.45 -10.80 -9.58
CA LEU A 115 4.09 -10.55 -9.08
C LEU A 115 4.03 -9.35 -8.11
N VAL A 116 5.09 -9.10 -7.33
CA VAL A 116 5.14 -7.96 -6.40
C VAL A 116 5.20 -6.64 -7.19
N CYS A 117 5.96 -6.60 -8.30
CA CYS A 117 5.99 -5.43 -9.19
C CYS A 117 4.62 -5.17 -9.84
N GLU A 118 3.96 -6.22 -10.34
CA GLU A 118 2.63 -6.09 -10.95
C GLU A 118 1.60 -5.62 -9.91
N MET A 119 1.64 -6.17 -8.69
CA MET A 119 0.79 -5.70 -7.61
C MET A 119 1.08 -4.22 -7.27
N SER A 120 2.35 -3.80 -7.15
CA SER A 120 2.68 -2.38 -6.96
C SER A 120 2.07 -1.49 -8.04
N SER A 121 2.15 -1.89 -9.32
CA SER A 121 1.54 -1.17 -10.43
C SER A 121 0.00 -1.13 -10.32
N LEU A 122 -0.63 -2.26 -9.98
CA LEU A 122 -2.07 -2.37 -9.78
C LEU A 122 -2.57 -1.45 -8.66
N PHE A 123 -1.86 -1.38 -7.53
CA PHE A 123 -2.17 -0.45 -6.45
C PHE A 123 -2.03 1.00 -6.93
N GLN A 124 -0.97 1.36 -7.65
CA GLN A 124 -0.85 2.71 -8.21
C GLN A 124 -2.01 3.05 -9.15
N GLU A 125 -2.44 2.09 -9.98
CA GLU A 125 -3.58 2.23 -10.89
C GLU A 125 -4.91 2.44 -10.15
N PHE A 126 -5.16 1.71 -9.06
CA PHE A 126 -6.35 1.87 -8.23
C PHE A 126 -6.38 3.25 -7.53
N TYR A 127 -5.22 3.71 -7.04
CA TYR A 127 -5.11 4.93 -6.25
C TYR A 127 -4.73 6.19 -7.08
N SER A 128 -4.59 6.06 -8.41
CA SER A 128 -4.46 7.17 -9.37
C SER A 128 -5.69 8.07 -9.47
N GLY A 129 -6.84 7.54 -9.05
CA GLY A 129 -8.11 8.22 -9.09
C GLY A 129 -8.76 8.26 -10.48
N HIS A 130 -8.31 7.39 -11.39
CA HIS A 130 -9.10 6.93 -12.53
C HIS A 130 -10.32 6.14 -12.04
N ARG A 131 -11.47 6.35 -12.70
CA ARG A 131 -12.75 5.70 -12.34
C ARG A 131 -13.16 4.58 -13.28
N SER A 132 -12.55 4.48 -14.46
CA SER A 132 -12.85 3.42 -15.42
C SER A 132 -12.42 2.07 -14.85
N PRO A 133 -13.16 0.97 -15.12
CA PRO A 133 -12.74 -0.36 -14.70
C PRO A 133 -11.32 -0.70 -15.17
N HIS A 134 -10.55 -1.38 -14.33
CA HIS A 134 -9.20 -1.83 -14.65
C HIS A 134 -9.23 -3.25 -15.26
N ILE A 135 -8.32 -3.54 -16.19
CA ILE A 135 -8.18 -4.84 -16.86
C ILE A 135 -6.95 -5.57 -16.28
N PRO A 136 -7.13 -6.55 -15.37
CA PRO A 136 -6.04 -7.21 -14.67
C PRO A 136 -5.39 -8.36 -15.48
N TYR A 137 -5.17 -8.18 -16.80
CA TYR A 137 -4.69 -9.26 -17.67
C TYR A 137 -3.25 -9.68 -17.35
N LYS A 138 -2.38 -8.75 -16.96
CA LYS A 138 -0.99 -9.03 -16.56
C LYS A 138 -0.94 -9.84 -15.27
N LEU A 139 -1.75 -9.47 -14.28
CA LEU A 139 -1.89 -10.21 -13.03
C LEU A 139 -2.34 -11.65 -13.29
N LEU A 140 -3.39 -11.82 -14.10
CA LEU A 140 -3.89 -13.14 -14.49
C LEU A 140 -2.80 -13.98 -15.15
N HIS A 141 -2.10 -13.42 -16.14
CA HIS A 141 -1.01 -14.10 -16.85
C HIS A 141 0.12 -14.52 -15.90
N LEU A 142 0.50 -13.66 -14.95
CA LEU A 142 1.55 -13.97 -13.98
C LEU A 142 1.14 -15.08 -13.03
N VAL A 143 -0.08 -15.04 -12.49
CA VAL A 143 -0.56 -16.12 -11.62
C VAL A 143 -0.62 -17.44 -12.39
N TRP A 144 -1.13 -17.46 -13.62
CA TRP A 144 -1.13 -18.68 -14.44
C TRP A 144 0.27 -19.23 -14.73
N THR A 145 1.25 -18.34 -14.93
CA THR A 145 2.63 -18.75 -15.18
C THR A 145 3.27 -19.38 -13.94
N HIS A 146 2.97 -18.85 -12.74
CA HIS A 146 3.59 -19.26 -11.48
C HIS A 146 2.78 -20.27 -10.65
N ALA A 147 1.49 -20.43 -10.95
CA ALA A 147 0.54 -21.35 -10.33
C ALA A 147 -0.26 -22.07 -11.43
N ARG A 148 0.43 -22.93 -12.18
CA ARG A 148 -0.11 -23.57 -13.40
C ARG A 148 -1.39 -24.40 -13.20
N HIS A 149 -1.65 -24.89 -11.98
CA HIS A 149 -2.89 -25.62 -11.67
C HIS A 149 -4.13 -24.72 -11.75
N LEU A 150 -3.97 -23.40 -11.60
CA LEU A 150 -5.03 -22.40 -11.76
C LEU A 150 -5.12 -21.85 -13.19
N ALA A 151 -4.23 -22.29 -14.08
CA ALA A 151 -4.18 -21.81 -15.46
C ALA A 151 -5.29 -22.45 -16.29
N GLY A 152 -6.07 -21.61 -16.97
CA GLY A 152 -7.19 -22.05 -17.80
C GLY A 152 -8.36 -21.08 -17.73
N TYR A 153 -9.32 -21.24 -18.65
CA TYR A 153 -10.50 -20.38 -18.74
C TYR A 153 -11.64 -20.82 -17.82
N GLU A 154 -11.43 -21.79 -16.93
CA GLU A 154 -12.45 -22.28 -16.02
C GLU A 154 -12.55 -21.43 -14.74
N GLN A 155 -13.69 -21.51 -14.07
CA GLN A 155 -13.86 -20.90 -12.74
C GLN A 155 -13.01 -21.68 -11.72
N GLN A 156 -12.41 -20.96 -10.79
CA GLN A 156 -11.58 -21.53 -9.73
C GLN A 156 -12.12 -21.15 -8.35
N ASP A 157 -11.70 -21.90 -7.34
CA ASP A 157 -11.98 -21.55 -5.95
C ASP A 157 -11.21 -20.29 -5.54
N ALA A 158 -11.90 -19.32 -4.93
CA ALA A 158 -11.31 -18.05 -4.56
C ALA A 158 -10.27 -18.17 -3.43
N HIS A 159 -10.48 -19.11 -2.50
CA HIS A 159 -9.52 -19.38 -1.44
C HIS A 159 -8.26 -20.05 -2.00
N GLU A 160 -8.41 -21.01 -2.92
CA GLU A 160 -7.26 -21.61 -3.61
C GLU A 160 -6.44 -20.56 -4.37
N PHE A 161 -7.10 -19.67 -5.11
CA PHE A 161 -6.44 -18.55 -5.79
C PHE A 161 -5.71 -17.63 -4.79
N LEU A 162 -6.34 -17.30 -3.66
CA LEU A 162 -5.72 -16.45 -2.64
C LEU A 162 -4.43 -17.08 -2.10
N ILE A 163 -4.46 -18.36 -1.73
CA ILE A 163 -3.29 -19.06 -1.21
C ILE A 163 -2.17 -19.11 -2.26
N ALA A 164 -2.50 -19.45 -3.50
CA ALA A 164 -1.52 -19.47 -4.59
C ALA A 164 -0.90 -18.07 -4.86
N ALA A 165 -1.73 -17.02 -4.90
CA ALA A 165 -1.26 -15.66 -5.10
C ALA A 165 -0.34 -15.20 -3.96
N LEU A 166 -0.69 -15.51 -2.70
CA LEU A 166 0.14 -15.20 -1.53
C LEU A 166 1.47 -15.95 -1.54
N ASP A 167 1.49 -17.23 -1.93
CA ASP A 167 2.72 -18.00 -2.07
C ASP A 167 3.66 -17.39 -3.14
N VAL A 168 3.11 -17.04 -4.31
CA VAL A 168 3.89 -16.38 -5.37
C VAL A 168 4.40 -15.02 -4.92
N LEU A 169 3.57 -14.23 -4.22
CA LEU A 169 3.98 -12.95 -3.64
C LEU A 169 5.10 -13.14 -2.62
N HIS A 170 4.98 -14.12 -1.73
CA HIS A 170 6.00 -14.42 -0.72
C HIS A 170 7.33 -14.80 -1.38
N ARG A 171 7.31 -15.67 -2.40
CA ARG A 171 8.52 -16.06 -3.15
C ARG A 171 9.19 -14.89 -3.87
N HIS A 172 8.41 -13.96 -4.41
CA HIS A 172 8.90 -12.78 -5.11
C HIS A 172 9.24 -11.60 -4.19
N CYS A 173 8.87 -11.65 -2.89
CA CYS A 173 9.15 -10.59 -1.92
C CYS A 173 10.53 -10.72 -1.24
N LYS A 174 11.38 -11.67 -1.69
CA LYS A 174 12.75 -11.80 -1.19
C LYS A 174 13.53 -10.50 -1.44
N GLY A 175 14.20 -9.99 -0.40
CA GLY A 175 14.96 -8.73 -0.46
C GLY A 175 14.19 -7.47 -0.04
N ALA A 176 12.93 -7.57 0.41
CA ALA A 176 12.23 -6.44 1.03
C ALA A 176 12.95 -6.02 2.32
N VAL A 177 13.67 -4.91 2.27
CA VAL A 177 14.37 -4.36 3.43
C VAL A 177 13.32 -3.86 4.42
N LEU A 178 13.25 -4.50 5.59
CA LEU A 178 12.60 -3.91 6.75
C LEU A 178 13.57 -2.84 7.31
N LEU A 179 13.18 -1.56 7.18
CA LEU A 179 13.75 -0.31 7.76
C LEU A 179 14.74 0.50 6.87
N PRO A 180 14.98 1.80 7.20
CA PRO A 180 14.24 2.97 6.73
C PRO A 180 14.94 3.73 5.58
N GLN A 181 14.15 4.55 4.87
CA GLN A 181 14.51 5.49 3.80
C GLN A 181 14.67 4.89 2.39
N ALA A 182 13.58 4.92 1.63
CA ALA A 182 13.59 4.70 0.19
C ALA A 182 14.23 5.91 -0.52
N THR A 183 15.37 5.68 -1.18
CA THR A 183 15.90 6.53 -2.24
C THR A 183 15.08 6.31 -3.51
N VAL A 184 14.15 7.21 -3.81
CA VAL A 184 13.40 7.20 -5.07
C VAL A 184 14.26 7.83 -6.17
N GLN A 185 14.58 7.06 -7.22
CA GLN A 185 15.16 7.52 -8.48
C GLN A 185 14.11 7.32 -9.58
N GLY A 186 13.41 8.38 -9.99
CA GLY A 186 12.47 8.29 -11.10
C GLY A 186 11.51 9.48 -11.18
N SER A 187 11.62 10.28 -12.23
CA SER A 187 10.92 11.55 -12.45
C SER A 187 9.39 11.43 -12.66
N GLY A 188 8.84 10.21 -12.75
CA GLY A 188 7.40 9.94 -12.85
C GLY A 188 6.75 9.35 -11.58
N GLU A 189 7.55 8.76 -10.68
CA GLU A 189 7.10 7.91 -9.56
C GLU A 189 6.82 8.69 -8.27
N ALA A 190 7.33 9.92 -8.17
CA ALA A 190 7.20 10.77 -6.99
C ALA A 190 5.75 11.20 -6.68
N LYS A 191 4.82 11.03 -7.64
CA LYS A 191 3.40 11.31 -7.40
C LYS A 191 2.86 10.32 -6.36
N TYR A 192 2.99 9.02 -6.61
CA TYR A 192 2.31 7.93 -5.89
C TYR A 192 2.84 7.65 -4.49
N VAL A 193 4.17 7.69 -4.34
CA VAL A 193 4.89 7.41 -3.08
C VAL A 193 4.44 8.36 -1.96
N LEU A 194 4.05 9.58 -2.30
CA LEU A 194 3.65 10.62 -1.34
C LEU A 194 2.14 10.62 -1.01
N PHE A 195 1.29 9.86 -1.72
CA PHE A 195 -0.16 9.81 -1.44
C PHE A 195 -0.51 9.08 -0.14
N HIS A 196 0.27 8.07 0.26
CA HIS A 196 0.00 7.35 1.51
C HIS A 196 0.74 7.91 2.73
N LYS A 197 1.79 8.66 2.47
CA LYS A 197 2.67 9.19 3.51
C LYS A 197 1.95 10.19 4.43
N MET A 198 0.83 10.77 4.00
CA MET A 198 0.05 11.74 4.80
C MET A 198 -0.85 11.18 5.93
N GLY A 199 -0.87 9.86 6.19
CA GLY A 199 -1.53 9.31 7.38
C GLY A 199 -3.05 9.50 7.38
N TYR A 200 -3.78 8.39 7.27
CA TYR A 200 -5.18 8.37 7.68
C TYR A 200 -5.24 8.75 9.17
N SER A 201 -5.78 9.94 9.43
CA SER A 201 -6.35 10.36 10.71
C SER A 201 -7.85 10.14 10.62
#